data_AF-A0A7Y5MRM0-F1
#
_entry.id   AF-A0A7Y5MRM0-F1
#
_cell.length_a   1.000
_cell.length_b   1.000
_cell.length_c   1.000
_cell.angle_alpha   90.00
_cell.angle_beta   90.00
_cell.angle_gamma   90.00
#
_symmetry.space_group_name_H-M   'P 1'
#
loop_
_entity.id
_entity.type
_entity.pdbx_description
1 polymer ?
#
loop_
_entity_poly.entity_id
_entity_poly.type
_entity_poly.pdbx_seq_one_letter_code
_entity_poly.pdbx_strand_id
1 'polypeptide(L)'
;MKRIFFALSILLLVSACKTKQATISAATKVQASENSNPMLGLCSCTNSKGLTVDAYGKAESEKQNLTFEEYMATLPELKGNTENWFFKNFIHDDVYRANMELLAEKFKNNPAMATTSEEDAQKMMEDVMKKYPVCWELLPFMLTVAK
;
A
#
# COMPACT_ATOMS: atom_id res chain seq x y z
N MET A 1 -8.21 22.84 -61.50
CA MET A 1 -9.38 23.70 -61.21
C MET A 1 -10.55 22.82 -60.76
N LYS A 2 -11.38 23.33 -59.82
CA LYS A 2 -12.65 22.80 -59.25
C LYS A 2 -12.50 21.57 -58.32
N ARG A 3 -12.57 21.66 -56.98
CA ARG A 3 -13.53 22.22 -55.98
C ARG A 3 -14.76 21.33 -55.69
N ILE A 4 -14.97 21.11 -54.38
CA ILE A 4 -16.23 20.87 -53.62
C ILE A 4 -16.67 19.39 -53.52
N PHE A 5 -16.49 18.70 -52.38
CA PHE A 5 -17.26 18.69 -51.10
C PHE A 5 -18.76 18.32 -51.25
N PHE A 6 -19.13 17.11 -50.79
CA PHE A 6 -20.42 16.76 -50.14
C PHE A 6 -20.28 15.30 -49.67
N ALA A 7 -19.90 15.04 -48.40
CA ALA A 7 -20.81 14.90 -47.27
C ALA A 7 -21.98 13.94 -47.55
N LEU A 8 -21.80 12.65 -47.25
CA LEU A 8 -22.92 11.77 -46.93
C LEU A 8 -22.58 10.97 -45.67
N SER A 9 -23.24 11.39 -44.59
CA SER A 9 -23.28 10.76 -43.29
C SER A 9 -23.84 9.34 -43.39
N ILE A 10 -23.08 8.35 -42.92
CA ILE A 10 -23.65 7.11 -42.40
C ILE A 10 -23.27 7.04 -40.92
N LEU A 11 -24.29 7.36 -40.13
CA LEU A 11 -24.38 7.12 -38.70
C LEU A 11 -24.44 5.61 -38.45
N LEU A 12 -24.20 5.25 -37.19
CA LEU A 12 -24.46 3.96 -36.52
C LEU A 12 -23.28 2.98 -36.52
N LEU A 13 -22.89 2.36 -35.41
CA LEU A 13 -23.13 2.51 -33.97
C LEU A 13 -22.24 1.40 -33.37
N VAL A 14 -21.59 1.69 -32.25
CA VAL A 14 -21.20 0.74 -31.20
C VAL A 14 -20.60 -0.60 -31.65
N SER A 15 -19.28 -0.71 -31.54
CA SER A 15 -18.69 -1.99 -31.17
C SER A 15 -17.54 -1.76 -30.21
N ALA A 16 -17.96 -1.80 -28.94
CA ALA A 16 -17.15 -2.18 -27.80
C ALA A 16 -15.82 -1.43 -27.66
N CYS A 17 -15.88 -0.35 -26.86
CA CYS A 17 -14.95 -0.28 -25.73
C CYS A 17 -15.00 -1.64 -25.02
N LYS A 18 -14.14 -2.58 -25.42
CA LYS A 18 -13.57 -3.49 -24.45
C LYS A 18 -12.69 -2.61 -23.59
N THR A 19 -13.34 -1.95 -22.63
CA THR A 19 -12.77 -1.75 -21.31
C THR A 19 -12.12 -3.09 -21.01
N LYS A 20 -10.81 -3.17 -21.17
CA LYS A 20 -10.04 -4.09 -20.35
C LYS A 20 -10.32 -3.56 -18.95
N GLN A 21 -11.45 -4.00 -18.39
CA GLN A 21 -11.59 -4.26 -16.99
C GLN A 21 -10.32 -5.02 -16.71
N ALA A 22 -9.31 -4.30 -16.21
CA ALA A 22 -8.14 -4.91 -15.65
C ALA A 22 -8.76 -5.88 -14.67
N THR A 23 -8.74 -7.14 -15.08
CA THR A 23 -9.27 -8.24 -14.30
C THR A 23 -8.56 -8.06 -12.97
N ILE A 24 -9.29 -7.60 -11.96
CA ILE A 24 -8.87 -7.64 -10.56
C ILE A 24 -8.85 -9.13 -10.25
N SER A 25 -7.81 -9.76 -10.77
CA SER A 25 -7.49 -11.17 -10.79
C SER A 25 -5.97 -11.28 -10.91
N ALA A 26 -5.25 -10.32 -10.32
CA ALA A 26 -4.21 -10.74 -9.41
C ALA A 26 -4.97 -11.11 -8.15
N ALA A 27 -4.95 -12.40 -7.81
CA ALA A 27 -5.36 -12.84 -6.50
C ALA A 27 -4.76 -11.84 -5.49
N THR A 28 -5.61 -11.05 -4.85
CA THR A 28 -5.31 -10.52 -3.53
C THR A 28 -5.27 -11.75 -2.64
N LYS A 29 -4.17 -12.51 -2.77
CA LYS A 29 -3.65 -13.31 -1.68
C LYS A 29 -3.30 -12.21 -0.70
N VAL A 30 -4.29 -11.78 0.08
CA VAL A 30 -4.04 -11.43 1.46
C VAL A 30 -3.22 -12.63 1.89
N GLN A 31 -1.90 -12.45 1.99
CA GLN A 31 -1.11 -13.31 2.83
C GLN A 31 -1.68 -12.94 4.19
N ALA A 32 -2.86 -13.51 4.47
CA ALA A 32 -3.56 -13.44 5.72
C ALA A 32 -2.56 -14.15 6.57
N SER A 33 -1.69 -13.36 7.16
CA SER A 33 -0.70 -13.88 8.04
C SER A 33 -1.54 -14.68 9.03
N GLU A 34 -1.21 -15.95 9.24
CA GLU A 34 -1.68 -16.75 10.37
C GLU A 34 -1.23 -16.13 11.70
N ASN A 35 -0.84 -14.85 11.67
CA ASN A 35 -0.18 -14.13 12.71
C ASN A 35 -1.27 -13.37 13.46
N SER A 36 -1.38 -13.69 14.74
CA SER A 36 -2.25 -12.98 15.69
C SER A 36 -1.88 -11.49 15.82
N ASN A 37 -0.69 -11.09 15.36
CA ASN A 37 -0.19 -9.73 15.43
C ASN A 37 -0.71 -8.85 14.27
N PRO A 38 -1.58 -7.86 14.54
CA PRO A 38 -2.13 -6.96 13.52
C PRO A 38 -1.11 -6.06 12.85
N MET A 39 -0.09 -5.63 13.59
CA MET A 39 0.95 -4.76 13.05
C MET A 39 1.79 -5.50 12.01
N LEU A 40 2.07 -6.80 12.22
CA LEU A 40 2.72 -7.63 11.21
C LEU A 40 1.83 -7.82 9.97
N GLY A 41 0.52 -8.01 10.15
CA GLY A 41 -0.42 -8.05 9.04
C GLY A 41 -0.35 -6.76 8.21
N LEU A 42 -0.45 -5.62 8.89
CA LEU A 42 -0.42 -4.30 8.24
C LEU A 42 0.89 -4.06 7.48
N CYS A 43 2.04 -4.28 8.12
CA CYS A 43 3.34 -4.07 7.48
C CYS A 43 3.67 -5.10 6.37
N SER A 44 2.93 -6.20 6.31
CA SER A 44 3.02 -7.17 5.21
C SER A 44 2.16 -6.81 3.98
N CYS A 45 1.33 -5.77 4.07
CA CYS A 45 0.53 -5.31 2.93
C CYS A 45 1.43 -4.89 1.77
N THR A 46 0.98 -5.24 0.57
CA THR A 46 1.65 -4.85 -0.67
C THR A 46 0.81 -3.87 -1.46
N ASN A 47 1.49 -2.96 -2.16
CA ASN A 47 0.86 -2.07 -3.14
C ASN A 47 0.59 -2.80 -4.47
N SER A 48 0.04 -2.08 -5.45
CA SER A 48 -0.23 -2.60 -6.80
C SER A 48 0.98 -3.20 -7.53
N LYS A 49 2.20 -2.89 -7.08
CA LYS A 49 3.46 -3.45 -7.62
C LYS A 49 3.94 -4.69 -6.86
N GLY A 50 3.20 -5.16 -5.85
CA GLY A 50 3.57 -6.30 -5.03
C GLY A 50 4.69 -6.00 -4.02
N LEU A 51 4.93 -4.73 -3.70
CA LEU A 51 5.97 -4.31 -2.75
C LEU A 51 5.38 -3.91 -1.41
N THR A 52 6.03 -4.31 -0.31
CA THR A 52 5.75 -3.78 1.02
C THR A 52 6.39 -2.40 1.20
N VAL A 53 5.93 -1.64 2.20
CA VAL A 53 6.53 -0.34 2.56
C VAL A 53 8.03 -0.50 2.83
N ASP A 54 8.44 -1.54 3.55
CA ASP A 54 9.84 -1.85 3.81
C ASP A 54 10.66 -2.19 2.58
N ALA A 55 10.14 -3.08 1.72
CA ALA A 55 10.85 -3.43 0.50
C ALA A 55 11.06 -2.20 -0.39
N TYR A 56 10.07 -1.31 -0.44
CA TYR A 56 10.17 -0.06 -1.18
C TYR A 56 11.13 0.92 -0.52
N GLY A 57 11.04 1.14 0.79
CA GLY A 57 11.94 2.03 1.52
C GLY A 57 13.41 1.60 1.41
N LYS A 58 13.70 0.30 1.47
CA LYS A 58 15.03 -0.23 1.21
C LYS A 58 15.51 0.05 -0.22
N ALA A 59 14.63 -0.10 -1.22
CA ALA A 59 14.99 0.25 -2.59
C ALA A 59 15.22 1.77 -2.75
N GLU A 60 14.52 2.61 -1.99
CA GLU A 60 14.76 4.06 -1.98
C GLU A 60 16.07 4.44 -1.30
N SER A 61 16.48 3.76 -0.21
CA SER A 61 17.81 3.99 0.39
C SER A 61 18.93 3.71 -0.61
N GLU A 62 18.80 2.60 -1.37
CA GLU A 62 19.74 2.23 -2.42
C GLU A 62 19.78 3.27 -3.55
N LYS A 63 18.62 3.76 -4.01
CA LYS A 63 18.56 4.80 -5.05
C LYS A 63 19.18 6.12 -4.62
N GLN A 64 19.07 6.47 -3.34
CA GLN A 64 19.62 7.69 -2.77
C GLN A 64 21.10 7.55 -2.37
N ASN A 65 21.67 6.36 -2.55
CA ASN A 65 23.04 6.03 -2.19
C ASN A 65 23.33 6.31 -0.70
N LEU A 66 22.36 6.03 0.16
CA LEU A 66 22.45 6.12 1.61
C LEU A 66 22.57 4.71 2.20
N THR A 67 23.29 4.58 3.31
CA THR A 67 23.13 3.40 4.15
C THR A 67 21.68 3.31 4.63
N PHE A 68 21.25 2.10 4.97
CA PHE A 68 19.88 1.93 5.44
C PHE A 68 19.61 2.71 6.73
N GLU A 69 20.61 2.82 7.62
CA GLU A 69 20.52 3.61 8.85
C GLU A 69 20.39 5.12 8.58
N GLU A 70 21.21 5.67 7.68
CA GLU A 70 21.10 7.07 7.27
C GLU A 70 19.73 7.35 6.63
N TYR A 71 19.25 6.45 5.79
CA TYR A 71 17.94 6.57 5.17
C TYR A 71 16.80 6.55 6.19
N MET A 72 16.84 5.64 7.16
CA MET A 72 15.85 5.57 8.24
C MET A 72 15.72 6.91 8.99
N ALA A 73 16.83 7.63 9.19
CA ALA A 73 16.82 8.95 9.83
C ALA A 73 16.09 10.03 9.00
N THR A 74 15.91 9.83 7.69
CA THR A 74 15.17 10.76 6.82
C THR A 74 13.66 10.50 6.77
N LEU A 75 13.21 9.30 7.16
CA LEU A 75 11.79 8.93 7.09
C LEU A 75 10.86 9.90 7.84
N PRO A 76 11.26 10.49 8.98
CA PRO A 76 10.40 11.44 9.64
C PRO A 76 10.07 12.70 8.82
N GLU A 77 10.91 13.06 7.85
CA GLU A 77 10.68 14.22 6.98
C GLU A 77 9.57 13.95 5.95
N LEU A 78 9.27 12.68 5.68
CA LEU A 78 8.18 12.28 4.76
C LEU A 78 6.80 12.74 5.27
N LYS A 79 6.66 12.96 6.58
CA LYS A 79 5.40 13.33 7.24
C LYS A 79 4.81 14.64 6.73
N GLY A 80 5.66 15.59 6.34
CA GLY A 80 5.26 16.93 5.91
C GLY A 80 5.05 17.07 4.40
N ASN A 81 5.34 16.03 3.61
CA ASN A 81 5.40 16.12 2.16
C ASN A 81 4.57 15.02 1.49
N THR A 82 3.30 15.29 1.16
CA THR A 82 2.42 14.32 0.49
C THR A 82 2.85 13.97 -0.94
N GLU A 83 3.83 14.67 -1.51
CA GLU A 83 4.37 14.40 -2.84
C GLU A 83 5.48 13.33 -2.84
N ASN A 84 5.77 12.73 -1.69
CA ASN A 84 6.81 11.71 -1.57
C ASN A 84 6.35 10.31 -2.03
N TRP A 85 7.30 9.37 -2.09
CA TRP A 85 7.05 8.01 -2.58
C TRP A 85 6.07 7.22 -1.72
N PHE A 86 6.05 7.43 -0.39
CA PHE A 86 5.19 6.71 0.54
C PHE A 86 3.72 7.07 0.28
N PHE A 87 3.42 8.36 0.12
CA PHE A 87 2.07 8.76 -0.24
C PHE A 87 1.68 8.26 -1.65
N LYS A 88 2.56 8.48 -2.64
CA LYS A 88 2.28 8.13 -4.04
C LYS A 88 2.14 6.64 -4.32
N ASN A 89 2.95 5.80 -3.68
CA ASN A 89 2.99 4.36 -3.97
C ASN A 89 2.28 3.49 -2.93
N PHE A 90 1.82 4.07 -1.80
CA PHE A 90 1.13 3.31 -0.75
C PHE A 90 -0.17 3.99 -0.35
N ILE A 91 -0.11 5.20 0.22
CA ILE A 91 -1.33 5.84 0.75
C ILE A 91 -2.37 6.11 -0.35
N HIS A 92 -1.95 6.48 -1.56
CA HIS A 92 -2.84 6.69 -2.71
C HIS A 92 -2.96 5.46 -3.62
N ASP A 93 -2.37 4.32 -3.24
CA ASP A 93 -2.48 3.09 -4.02
C ASP A 93 -3.73 2.30 -3.63
N ASP A 94 -4.66 2.12 -4.57
CA ASP A 94 -5.95 1.49 -4.29
C ASP A 94 -5.83 0.03 -3.83
N VAL A 95 -4.84 -0.71 -4.34
CA VAL A 95 -4.59 -2.09 -3.94
C VAL A 95 -4.11 -2.13 -2.49
N TYR A 96 -3.15 -1.27 -2.14
CA TYR A 96 -2.65 -1.14 -0.78
C TYR A 96 -3.77 -0.75 0.20
N ARG A 97 -4.57 0.28 -0.15
CA ARG A 97 -5.69 0.72 0.67
C ARG A 97 -6.72 -0.39 0.90
N ALA A 98 -7.12 -1.10 -0.16
CA ALA A 98 -8.05 -2.22 -0.03
C ALA A 98 -7.48 -3.34 0.88
N ASN A 99 -6.17 -3.61 0.80
CA ASN A 99 -5.50 -4.56 1.70
C ASN A 99 -5.54 -4.10 3.16
N MET A 100 -5.27 -2.82 3.42
CA MET A 100 -5.36 -2.25 4.77
C MET A 100 -6.79 -2.32 5.33
N GLU A 101 -7.81 -2.00 4.51
CA GLU A 101 -9.22 -2.06 4.90
C GLU A 101 -9.65 -3.49 5.27
N LEU A 102 -9.25 -4.48 4.46
CA LEU A 102 -9.52 -5.91 4.73
C LEU A 102 -8.88 -6.38 6.05
N LEU A 103 -7.65 -5.94 6.34
CA LEU A 103 -7.01 -6.25 7.61
C LEU A 103 -7.69 -5.55 8.78
N ALA A 104 -8.07 -4.29 8.64
CA ALA A 104 -8.77 -3.54 9.67
C ALA A 104 -10.07 -4.27 10.08
N GLU A 105 -10.86 -4.73 9.10
CA GLU A 105 -12.08 -5.51 9.38
C GLU A 105 -11.79 -6.88 10.03
N LYS A 106 -10.69 -7.55 9.63
CA LYS A 106 -10.26 -8.80 10.27
C LYS A 106 -9.90 -8.59 11.75
N PHE A 107 -9.22 -7.50 12.08
CA PHE A 107 -8.74 -7.24 13.44
C PHE A 107 -9.77 -6.54 14.34
N LYS A 108 -10.72 -5.80 13.77
CA LYS A 108 -11.87 -5.24 14.51
C LYS A 108 -12.63 -6.31 15.29
N ASN A 109 -12.67 -7.53 14.76
CA ASN A 109 -13.37 -8.66 15.35
C ASN A 109 -12.43 -9.64 16.10
N ASN A 110 -11.15 -9.30 16.28
CA ASN A 110 -10.18 -10.19 16.91
C ASN A 110 -9.96 -9.84 18.40
N PRO A 111 -10.44 -10.68 19.34
CA PRO A 111 -10.29 -10.43 20.78
C PRO A 111 -8.85 -10.56 21.29
N ALA A 112 -7.91 -11.08 20.49
CA ALA A 112 -6.52 -11.33 20.89
C ALA A 112 -5.76 -10.06 21.33
N MET A 113 -6.18 -8.87 20.89
CA MET A 113 -5.60 -7.58 21.32
C MET A 113 -6.12 -7.09 22.67
N ALA A 114 -7.26 -7.61 23.14
CA ALA A 114 -7.87 -7.19 24.40
C ALA A 114 -7.35 -7.98 25.62
N THR A 115 -6.67 -9.09 25.39
CA THR A 115 -6.24 -10.03 26.45
C THR A 115 -4.73 -10.33 26.43
N THR A 116 -3.95 -9.58 25.66
CA THR A 116 -2.51 -9.79 25.52
C THR A 116 -1.78 -9.26 26.76
N SER A 117 -0.81 -10.03 27.28
CA SER A 117 0.06 -9.54 28.35
C SER A 117 0.96 -8.40 27.85
N GLU A 118 1.50 -7.59 28.76
CA GLU A 118 2.46 -6.54 28.40
C GLU A 118 3.72 -7.11 27.72
N GLU A 119 4.21 -8.25 28.20
CA GLU A 119 5.36 -8.95 27.61
C GLU A 119 5.08 -9.42 26.18
N ASP A 120 3.90 -10.00 25.95
CA ASP A 120 3.48 -10.41 24.62
C ASP A 120 3.30 -9.21 23.67
N ALA A 121 2.75 -8.10 24.17
CA ALA A 121 2.60 -6.87 23.41
C ALA A 121 3.97 -6.30 23.01
N GLN A 122 4.92 -6.27 23.95
CA GLN A 122 6.28 -5.82 23.69
C GLN A 122 6.97 -6.71 22.64
N LYS A 123 6.86 -8.03 22.77
CA LYS A 123 7.39 -8.98 21.77
C LYS A 123 6.78 -8.77 20.39
N MET A 124 5.47 -8.53 20.33
CA MET A 124 4.78 -8.23 19.07
C MET A 124 5.31 -6.94 18.42
N MET A 125 5.62 -5.91 19.21
CA MET A 125 6.22 -4.68 18.69
C MET A 125 7.66 -4.91 18.20
N GLU A 126 8.49 -5.62 18.97
CA GLU A 126 9.87 -5.93 18.61
C GLU A 126 9.97 -6.75 17.32
N ASP A 127 9.08 -7.73 17.13
CA ASP A 127 9.01 -8.53 15.91
C ASP A 127 8.70 -7.66 14.68
N VAL A 128 7.82 -6.68 14.81
CA VAL A 128 7.48 -5.74 13.73
C VAL A 128 8.66 -4.82 13.45
N MET A 129 9.24 -4.20 14.48
CA MET A 129 10.40 -3.31 14.36
C MET A 129 11.55 -3.99 13.64
N LYS A 130 11.85 -5.25 13.99
CA LYS A 130 12.96 -6.00 13.41
C LYS A 130 12.68 -6.44 11.98
N LYS A 131 11.45 -6.83 11.66
CA LYS A 131 11.10 -7.37 10.35
C LYS A 131 10.73 -6.29 9.33
N TYR A 132 10.12 -5.21 9.81
CA TYR A 132 9.56 -4.12 9.01
C TYR A 132 9.93 -2.73 9.60
N PRO A 133 11.22 -2.40 9.72
CA PRO A 133 11.67 -1.14 10.31
C PRO A 133 11.11 0.12 9.63
N VAL A 134 11.02 0.15 8.29
CA VAL A 134 10.48 1.32 7.56
C VAL A 134 8.99 1.49 7.86
N CYS A 135 8.23 0.39 7.79
CA CYS A 135 6.81 0.40 8.13
C CYS A 135 6.61 0.83 9.58
N TRP A 136 7.43 0.36 10.51
CA TRP A 136 7.35 0.76 11.91
C TRP A 136 7.49 2.27 12.10
N GLU A 137 8.50 2.88 11.47
CA GLU A 137 8.71 4.33 11.55
C GLU A 137 7.53 5.12 10.92
N LEU A 138 6.92 4.56 9.88
CA LEU A 138 5.80 5.18 9.18
C LEU A 138 4.41 4.79 9.74
N LEU A 139 4.35 3.84 10.68
CA LEU A 139 3.13 3.26 11.21
C LEU A 139 2.17 4.31 11.79
N PRO A 140 2.63 5.31 12.56
CA PRO A 140 1.74 6.37 13.04
C PRO A 140 1.02 7.12 11.92
N PHE A 141 1.64 7.29 10.74
CA PHE A 141 1.02 7.97 9.58
C PHE A 141 0.01 7.08 8.89
N MET A 142 0.32 5.79 8.77
CA MET A 142 -0.62 4.82 8.22
C MET A 142 -1.93 4.80 9.03
N LEU A 143 -1.83 4.89 10.36
CA LEU A 143 -2.97 4.90 11.26
C LEU A 143 -3.76 6.23 11.26
N THR A 144 -3.14 7.36 10.93
CA THR A 144 -3.86 8.64 10.85
C THR A 144 -4.62 8.82 9.55
N VAL A 145 -4.11 8.25 8.44
CA VAL A 145 -4.76 8.37 7.13
C VAL A 145 -5.88 7.34 6.91
N ALA A 146 -5.91 6.25 7.68
CA ALA A 146 -6.96 5.23 7.62
C ALA A 146 -8.32 5.64 8.26
N LYS A 147 -8.58 6.95 8.41
CA LYS A 147 -9.79 7.50 9.05
C LYS A 147 -10.84 7.97 8.05
#